data_AF-A0A937AG09-F1
#
_entry.id   AF-A0A937AG09-F1
#
_cell.length_a   1.000
_cell.length_b   1.000
_cell.length_c   1.000
_cell.angle_alpha   90.00
_cell.angle_beta   90.00
_cell.angle_gamma   90.00
#
_symmetry.space_group_name_H-M   'P 1'
#
loop_
_entity.id
_entity.type
_entity.pdbx_description
1 polymer ?
#
loop_
_entity_poly.entity_id
_entity_poly.type
_entity_poly.pdbx_seq_one_letter_code
_entity_poly.pdbx_strand_id
1 'polypeptide(L)'
;MTEGPRSYSTIDVAKRLGISLQTVQRWVDSGRLKAWKTPGGHRRIDARSAEALFAQHEQAAGVDEPTVSPAPASPRPVGVVVVDDDVVDRELLATLVQAALPGALLRVASNGFQGLVMIAKFAPEIVVTDVHMPHMDGIEMIRNVLADAATRPRLMIAVSAKTAKELAEFGQLPSEVVLLQKPLERDAFIKALQAA
;
A
#
# COMPACT_ATOMS: atom_id res chain seq x y z
N MET A 1 -31.96 -19.79 28.09
CA MET A 1 -31.69 -19.31 26.72
C MET A 1 -30.31 -18.67 26.72
N THR A 2 -29.29 -19.42 26.33
CA THR A 2 -27.90 -18.96 26.34
C THR A 2 -27.65 -18.06 25.13
N GLU A 3 -27.77 -16.75 25.32
CA GLU A 3 -27.34 -15.78 24.31
C GLU A 3 -25.85 -16.03 24.00
N GLY A 4 -25.54 -16.32 22.73
CA GLY A 4 -24.14 -16.40 22.29
C GLY A 4 -23.40 -15.07 22.54
N PRO A 5 -22.07 -15.07 22.60
CA PRO A 5 -21.31 -13.86 22.86
C PRO A 5 -21.67 -12.79 21.82
N ARG A 6 -22.15 -11.63 22.29
CA ARG A 6 -22.46 -10.49 21.42
C ARG A 6 -21.20 -10.16 20.61
N SER A 7 -21.40 -9.93 19.32
CA SER A 7 -20.31 -9.62 18.40
C SER A 7 -20.80 -8.69 17.30
N TYR A 8 -19.89 -7.89 16.76
CA TYR A 8 -20.16 -6.95 15.67
C TYR A 8 -19.45 -7.40 14.40
N SER A 9 -19.99 -7.08 13.23
CA SER A 9 -19.19 -7.15 12.00
C SER A 9 -18.27 -5.94 11.90
N THR A 10 -17.20 -6.05 11.11
CA THR A 10 -16.32 -4.93 10.77
C THR A 10 -17.09 -3.74 10.17
N ILE A 11 -18.17 -4.03 9.43
CA ILE A 11 -19.05 -3.02 8.83
C ILE A 11 -19.90 -2.33 9.89
N ASP A 12 -20.43 -3.06 10.87
CA ASP A 12 -21.27 -2.49 11.94
C ASP A 12 -20.47 -1.51 12.81
N VAL A 13 -19.22 -1.87 13.13
CA VAL A 13 -18.32 -0.99 13.90
C VAL A 13 -17.95 0.26 13.10
N ALA A 14 -17.65 0.12 11.80
CA ALA A 14 -17.35 1.24 10.92
C ALA A 14 -18.53 2.22 10.83
N LYS A 15 -19.74 1.70 10.58
CA LYS A 15 -20.96 2.50 10.49
C LYS A 15 -21.28 3.22 11.79
N ARG A 16 -21.15 2.55 12.93
CA ARG A 16 -21.50 3.12 14.24
C ARG A 16 -20.51 4.19 14.70
N LEU A 17 -19.26 4.11 14.26
CA LEU A 17 -18.21 5.10 14.56
C LEU A 17 -18.05 6.17 13.47
N GLY A 18 -18.77 6.08 12.34
CA GLY A 18 -18.62 7.01 11.23
C GLY A 18 -17.25 6.96 10.54
N ILE A 19 -16.52 5.84 10.63
CA ILE A 19 -15.16 5.67 10.07
C ILE A 19 -15.13 4.66 8.93
N SER A 20 -14.06 4.68 8.13
CA SER A 20 -13.90 3.73 7.02
C SER A 20 -13.68 2.29 7.48
N LEU A 21 -14.11 1.33 6.66
CA LEU A 21 -13.94 -0.11 6.90
C LEU A 21 -12.45 -0.50 7.06
N GLN A 22 -11.56 0.12 6.27
CA GLN A 22 -10.12 -0.11 6.32
C GLN A 22 -9.51 0.29 7.68
N THR A 23 -10.02 1.36 8.32
CA THR A 23 -9.58 1.77 9.65
C THR A 23 -9.91 0.71 10.70
N VAL A 24 -11.12 0.14 10.63
CA VAL A 24 -11.52 -0.94 11.54
C VAL A 24 -10.70 -2.20 11.30
N GLN A 25 -10.42 -2.57 10.04
CA GLN A 25 -9.56 -3.70 9.71
C GLN A 25 -8.14 -3.52 10.26
N ARG A 26 -7.56 -2.33 10.12
CA ARG A 26 -6.23 -2.00 10.69
C ARG A 26 -6.21 -2.13 12.21
N TRP A 27 -7.26 -1.73 12.92
CA TRP A 27 -7.32 -1.91 14.37
C TRP A 27 -7.40 -3.38 14.78
N VAL A 28 -8.05 -4.22 13.96
CA VAL A 28 -8.04 -5.66 14.16
C VAL A 28 -6.64 -6.22 13.98
N ASP A 29 -5.98 -5.91 12.86
CA ASP A 29 -4.67 -6.46 12.54
C ASP A 29 -3.58 -5.93 13.49
N SER A 30 -3.73 -4.71 14.03
CA SER A 30 -2.85 -4.15 15.06
C SER A 30 -3.17 -4.63 16.49
N GLY A 31 -4.18 -5.49 16.67
CA GLY A 31 -4.61 -6.00 17.99
C GLY A 31 -5.33 -4.99 18.88
N ARG A 32 -5.59 -3.76 18.39
CA ARG A 32 -6.35 -2.72 19.10
C ARG A 32 -7.82 -3.10 19.23
N LEU A 33 -8.32 -3.91 18.30
CA LEU A 33 -9.67 -4.44 18.29
C LEU A 33 -9.62 -5.96 18.27
N LYS A 34 -10.12 -6.60 19.33
CA LYS A 34 -10.15 -8.07 19.38
C LYS A 34 -11.19 -8.59 18.38
N ALA A 35 -10.75 -9.44 17.45
CA ALA A 35 -11.62 -10.07 16.48
C ALA A 35 -11.21 -11.53 16.23
N TRP A 36 -12.18 -12.35 15.81
CA TRP A 36 -11.96 -13.73 15.38
C TRP A 36 -12.63 -13.97 14.02
N LYS A 37 -12.21 -15.03 13.33
CA LYS A 37 -12.88 -15.49 12.12
C LYS A 37 -13.94 -16.53 12.48
N THR A 38 -15.11 -16.42 11.88
CA THR A 38 -16.14 -17.47 11.94
C THR A 38 -15.79 -18.62 10.98
N PRO A 39 -16.37 -19.82 11.15
CA PRO A 39 -16.19 -20.93 10.22
C PRO A 39 -16.50 -20.57 8.75
N GLY A 40 -17.38 -19.58 8.52
CA GLY A 40 -17.69 -19.03 7.19
C GLY A 40 -16.73 -17.95 6.68
N GLY A 41 -15.56 -17.77 7.29
CA GLY A 41 -14.50 -16.85 6.82
C GLY A 41 -14.69 -15.36 7.18
N HIS A 42 -15.87 -14.94 7.61
CA HIS A 42 -16.13 -13.56 8.02
C HIS A 42 -15.52 -13.23 9.39
N ARG A 43 -14.96 -12.01 9.52
CA ARG A 43 -14.41 -11.49 10.79
C ARG A 43 -15.54 -10.98 11.70
N ARG A 44 -15.48 -11.36 12.97
CA ARG A 44 -16.35 -10.89 14.05
C ARG A 44 -15.52 -10.18 15.10
N ILE A 45 -16.04 -9.07 15.57
CA ILE A 45 -15.41 -8.21 16.55
C ILE A 45 -16.05 -8.48 17.90
N ASP A 46 -15.21 -8.68 18.91
CA ASP A 46 -15.65 -8.89 20.28
C ASP A 46 -16.44 -7.69 20.81
N ALA A 47 -17.64 -7.95 21.35
CA ALA A 47 -18.50 -6.87 21.82
C ALA A 47 -17.85 -6.04 22.93
N ARG A 48 -17.08 -6.63 23.86
CA ARG A 48 -16.43 -5.86 24.93
C ARG A 48 -15.39 -4.90 24.37
N SER A 49 -14.62 -5.36 23.38
CA SER A 49 -13.64 -4.53 22.68
C SER A 49 -14.29 -3.41 21.86
N ALA A 50 -15.44 -3.67 21.21
CA ALA A 50 -16.17 -2.68 20.43
C ALA A 50 -16.90 -1.66 21.33
N GLU A 51 -17.55 -2.13 22.39
CA GLU A 51 -18.29 -1.29 23.34
C GLU A 51 -17.37 -0.33 24.08
N ALA A 52 -16.15 -0.74 24.43
CA ALA A 52 -15.14 0.17 24.98
C ALA A 52 -14.81 1.32 24.02
N LEU A 53 -14.75 1.07 22.71
CA LEU A 53 -14.52 2.11 21.70
C LEU A 53 -15.75 2.99 21.50
N PHE A 54 -16.95 2.41 21.52
CA PHE A 54 -18.20 3.19 21.42
C PHE A 54 -18.35 4.14 22.62
N ALA A 55 -18.08 3.66 23.83
CA ALA A 55 -18.13 4.48 25.03
C ALA A 55 -17.08 5.62 25.02
N GLN A 56 -15.88 5.36 24.49
CA GLN A 56 -14.85 6.39 24.30
C GLN A 56 -15.28 7.46 23.28
N HIS A 57 -15.96 7.05 22.21
CA HIS A 57 -16.48 7.96 21.19
C HIS A 57 -17.68 8.78 21.70
N GLU A 58 -18.57 8.18 22.49
CA GLU A 58 -19.72 8.87 23.10
C GLU A 58 -19.30 9.86 24.21
N GLN A 59 -18.27 9.54 25.02
CA GLN A 59 -17.74 10.48 26.01
C GLN A 59 -16.93 11.63 25.38
N ALA A 60 -16.38 11.43 24.19
CA ALA A 60 -15.75 12.49 23.41
C ALA A 60 -16.76 13.41 22.69
N ALA A 61 -18.03 13.01 22.58
CA ALA A 61 -19.09 13.76 21.88
C ALA A 61 -19.80 14.83 22.73
N GLY A 62 -19.42 15.00 24.01
CA GLY A 62 -19.97 16.03 24.92
C GLY A 62 -19.14 17.31 25.02
N VAL A 63 -18.07 17.43 24.23
CA VAL A 63 -17.27 18.64 24.05
C VAL A 63 -17.32 18.93 22.56
N ASP A 64 -17.70 20.16 22.24
CA ASP A 64 -17.75 20.75 20.89
C ASP A 64 -16.76 20.07 19.93
N GLU A 65 -17.28 19.55 18.82
CA GLU A 65 -16.58 18.62 17.92
C GLU A 65 -15.09 18.95 17.75
N PRO A 66 -14.16 18.06 18.15
CA PRO A 66 -12.98 17.90 17.34
C PRO A 66 -13.45 17.12 16.12
N THR A 67 -13.91 17.86 15.10
CA THR A 67 -13.55 17.54 13.73
C THR A 67 -12.11 17.05 13.82
N VAL A 68 -11.85 15.77 13.51
CA VAL A 68 -10.48 15.29 13.34
C VAL A 68 -9.96 15.92 12.05
N SER A 69 -9.72 17.22 12.14
CA SER A 69 -8.65 17.87 11.42
C SER A 69 -7.41 17.09 11.86
N PRO A 70 -6.68 16.46 10.93
CA PRO A 70 -5.51 15.71 11.29
C PRO A 70 -4.51 16.71 11.89
N ALA A 71 -4.38 16.73 13.23
CA ALA A 71 -3.12 17.13 13.83
C ALA A 71 -2.07 16.23 13.17
N PRO A 72 -0.99 16.78 12.58
CA PRO A 72 -0.13 16.06 11.67
C PRO A 72 0.43 14.85 12.42
N ALA A 73 -0.13 13.67 12.15
CA ALA A 73 0.54 12.43 12.40
C ALA A 73 1.90 12.62 11.74
N SER A 74 2.99 12.55 12.51
CA SER A 74 4.33 12.54 11.95
C SER A 74 4.28 11.60 10.73
N PRO A 75 4.55 12.08 9.51
CA PRO A 75 4.26 11.32 8.32
C PRO A 75 4.92 9.96 8.49
N ARG A 76 4.11 8.89 8.49
CA ARG A 76 4.70 7.55 8.52
C ARG A 76 5.62 7.47 7.31
N PRO A 77 6.87 7.03 7.50
CA PRO A 77 7.82 7.03 6.41
C PRO A 77 7.30 6.13 5.29
N VAL A 78 7.22 6.69 4.08
CA VAL A 78 6.63 6.05 2.90
C VAL A 78 7.42 4.79 2.56
N GLY A 79 6.75 3.65 2.45
CA GLY A 79 7.38 2.40 2.03
C GLY A 79 7.61 2.37 0.52
N VAL A 80 8.86 2.17 0.08
CA VAL A 80 9.21 2.13 -1.35
C VAL A 80 10.01 0.87 -1.68
N VAL A 81 9.65 0.19 -2.77
CA VAL A 81 10.46 -0.90 -3.34
C VAL A 81 10.94 -0.50 -4.73
N VAL A 82 12.25 -0.61 -4.96
CA VAL A 82 12.88 -0.48 -6.28
C VAL A 82 13.31 -1.85 -6.77
N VAL A 83 12.99 -2.19 -8.02
CA VAL A 83 13.36 -3.45 -8.66
C VAL A 83 14.05 -3.16 -9.99
N ASP A 84 15.33 -3.52 -10.09
CA ASP A 84 16.13 -3.38 -11.31
C ASP A 84 17.28 -4.38 -11.23
N ASP A 85 17.57 -5.12 -12.30
CA ASP A 85 18.65 -6.12 -12.32
C ASP A 85 20.03 -5.48 -12.44
N ASP A 86 20.13 -4.33 -13.11
CA ASP A 86 21.37 -3.58 -13.21
C ASP A 86 21.66 -2.84 -11.89
N VAL A 87 22.89 -3.01 -11.39
CA VAL A 87 23.29 -2.42 -10.10
C VAL A 87 23.37 -0.90 -10.15
N VAL A 88 23.82 -0.35 -11.28
CA VAL A 88 24.01 1.10 -11.45
C VAL A 88 22.66 1.78 -11.55
N ASP A 89 21.74 1.25 -12.36
CA ASP A 89 20.39 1.79 -12.49
C ASP A 89 19.61 1.66 -11.17
N ARG A 90 19.74 0.53 -10.46
CA ARG A 90 19.12 0.35 -9.14
C ARG A 90 19.61 1.36 -8.11
N GLU A 91 20.91 1.64 -8.06
CA GLU A 91 21.51 2.64 -7.16
C GLU A 91 21.09 4.07 -7.53
N LEU A 92 21.01 4.38 -8.82
CA LEU A 92 20.51 5.65 -9.33
C LEU A 92 19.05 5.87 -8.89
N LEU A 93 18.18 4.89 -9.14
CA LEU A 93 16.78 4.92 -8.74
C LEU A 93 16.62 5.08 -7.22
N ALA A 94 17.39 4.32 -6.44
CA ALA A 94 17.41 4.42 -4.99
C ALA A 94 17.78 5.85 -4.52
N THR A 95 18.81 6.44 -5.12
CA THR A 95 19.26 7.81 -4.82
C THR A 95 18.17 8.83 -5.17
N LEU A 96 17.52 8.67 -6.32
CA LEU A 96 16.44 9.56 -6.75
C LEU A 96 15.22 9.47 -5.84
N VAL A 97 14.85 8.25 -5.39
CA VAL A 97 13.76 8.05 -4.43
C VAL A 97 14.07 8.74 -3.11
N GLN A 98 15.28 8.57 -2.57
CA GLN A 98 15.68 9.20 -1.31
C GLN A 98 15.70 10.73 -1.40
N ALA A 99 16.11 11.27 -2.55
CA ALA A 99 16.06 12.71 -2.81
C ALA A 99 14.62 13.24 -2.91
N ALA A 100 13.72 12.49 -3.55
CA ALA A 100 12.32 12.87 -3.72
C ALA A 100 11.50 12.76 -2.43
N LEU A 101 11.77 11.72 -1.63
CA LEU A 101 11.02 11.34 -0.45
C LEU A 101 11.97 11.15 0.75
N PRO A 102 12.44 12.25 1.36
CA PRO A 102 13.31 12.18 2.54
C PRO A 102 12.65 11.37 3.66
N GLY A 103 13.36 10.36 4.15
CA GLY A 103 12.86 9.47 5.20
C GLY A 103 12.04 8.27 4.72
N ALA A 104 11.89 8.05 3.41
CA ALA A 104 11.24 6.84 2.88
C ALA A 104 11.93 5.54 3.37
N LEU A 105 11.13 4.52 3.67
CA LEU A 105 11.61 3.17 3.95
C LEU A 105 11.86 2.45 2.63
N LEU A 106 13.05 2.66 2.06
CA LEU A 106 13.44 2.06 0.79
C LEU A 106 13.93 0.61 0.95
N ARG A 107 13.51 -0.26 0.04
CA ARG A 107 14.08 -1.59 -0.22
C ARG A 107 14.39 -1.72 -1.70
N VAL A 108 15.43 -2.50 -2.00
CA VAL A 108 15.87 -2.73 -3.37
C VAL A 108 15.93 -4.23 -3.65
N ALA A 109 15.51 -4.64 -4.84
CA ALA A 109 15.55 -6.01 -5.33
C ALA A 109 16.26 -6.07 -6.67
N SER A 110 16.97 -7.17 -6.95
CA SER A 110 17.75 -7.34 -8.18
C SER A 110 17.04 -8.16 -9.26
N ASN A 111 15.77 -8.51 -9.06
CA ASN A 111 14.94 -9.22 -10.03
C ASN A 111 13.47 -9.21 -9.58
N GLY A 112 12.56 -9.50 -10.50
CA GLY A 112 11.12 -9.52 -10.26
C GLY A 112 10.68 -10.47 -9.14
N PHE A 113 11.32 -11.64 -8.98
CA PHE A 113 10.96 -12.58 -7.92
C PHE A 113 11.27 -12.04 -6.52
N GLN A 114 12.47 -11.50 -6.32
CA GLN A 114 12.82 -10.79 -5.08
C GLN A 114 11.89 -9.60 -4.85
N GLY A 115 11.54 -8.87 -5.92
CA GLY A 115 10.57 -7.78 -5.89
C GLY A 115 9.21 -8.23 -5.34
N LEU A 116 8.61 -9.29 -5.89
CA LEU A 116 7.33 -9.84 -5.41
C LEU A 116 7.39 -10.26 -3.94
N VAL A 117 8.46 -10.97 -3.55
CA VAL A 117 8.64 -11.40 -2.15
C VAL A 117 8.73 -10.21 -1.20
N MET A 118 9.41 -9.13 -1.61
CA MET A 118 9.48 -7.91 -0.83
C MET A 118 8.14 -7.19 -0.77
N ILE A 119 7.44 -7.04 -1.90
CA ILE A 119 6.13 -6.39 -1.96
C ILE A 119 5.13 -7.10 -1.05
N ALA A 120 5.08 -8.43 -1.09
CA ALA A 120 4.20 -9.22 -0.23
C ALA A 120 4.50 -9.08 1.28
N LYS A 121 5.78 -8.91 1.65
CA LYS A 121 6.19 -8.80 3.06
C LYS A 121 6.09 -7.39 3.61
N PHE A 122 6.47 -6.39 2.80
CA PHE A 122 6.60 -5.00 3.23
C PHE A 122 5.37 -4.15 2.91
N ALA A 123 4.49 -4.61 2.02
CA ALA A 123 3.31 -3.87 1.55
C ALA A 123 3.63 -2.39 1.25
N PRO A 124 4.58 -2.13 0.32
CA PRO A 124 5.03 -0.77 0.03
C PRO A 124 3.92 0.07 -0.58
N GLU A 125 3.99 1.39 -0.36
CA GLU A 125 3.07 2.35 -0.96
C GLU A 125 3.47 2.68 -2.40
N ILE A 126 4.77 2.57 -2.71
CA ILE A 126 5.33 2.87 -4.02
C ILE A 126 6.20 1.70 -4.48
N VAL A 127 6.01 1.27 -5.73
CA VAL A 127 6.90 0.34 -6.41
C VAL A 127 7.44 1.02 -7.66
N VAL A 128 8.77 0.99 -7.82
CA VAL A 128 9.47 1.38 -9.04
C VAL A 128 10.14 0.14 -9.60
N THR A 129 9.89 -0.18 -10.85
CA THR A 129 10.46 -1.38 -11.49
C THR A 129 10.96 -1.07 -12.88
N ASP A 130 12.09 -1.65 -13.24
CA ASP A 130 12.45 -1.78 -14.64
C ASP A 130 11.51 -2.77 -15.34
N VAL A 131 11.25 -2.52 -16.62
CA VAL A 131 10.43 -3.38 -17.47
C VAL A 131 11.24 -4.53 -18.05
N HIS A 132 12.51 -4.29 -18.39
CA HIS A 132 13.40 -5.20 -19.09
C HIS A 132 14.37 -5.89 -18.14
N MET A 133 13.86 -6.85 -17.36
CA MET A 133 14.70 -7.72 -16.53
C MET A 133 14.87 -9.13 -17.14
N PRO A 134 16.04 -9.78 -16.99
CA PRO A 134 16.23 -11.17 -17.34
C PRO A 134 15.43 -12.11 -16.43
N HIS A 135 15.00 -13.25 -16.98
CA HIS A 135 14.25 -14.34 -16.34
C HIS A 135 12.80 -14.06 -15.95
N MET A 136 12.46 -12.88 -15.41
CA MET A 136 11.09 -12.46 -15.12
C MET A 136 10.86 -11.06 -15.66
N ASP A 137 9.89 -10.93 -16.57
CA ASP A 137 9.53 -9.66 -17.19
C ASP A 137 8.89 -8.72 -16.15
N GLY A 138 9.34 -7.46 -16.09
CA GLY A 138 8.77 -6.45 -15.20
C GLY A 138 7.27 -6.24 -15.42
N ILE A 139 6.77 -6.47 -16.65
CA ILE A 139 5.33 -6.44 -16.97
C ILE A 139 4.58 -7.54 -16.21
N GLU A 140 5.14 -8.74 -16.12
CA GLU A 140 4.51 -9.86 -15.39
C GLU A 140 4.48 -9.56 -13.89
N MET A 141 5.57 -8.99 -13.35
CA MET A 141 5.62 -8.56 -11.95
C MET A 141 4.52 -7.54 -11.66
N ILE A 142 4.38 -6.53 -12.51
CA ILE A 142 3.34 -5.49 -12.40
C ILE A 142 1.96 -6.13 -12.37
N ARG A 143 1.64 -7.04 -13.29
CA ARG A 143 0.33 -7.70 -13.33
C ARG A 143 0.05 -8.49 -12.05
N ASN A 144 1.03 -9.23 -11.55
CA ASN A 144 0.88 -10.01 -10.32
C ASN A 144 0.62 -9.12 -9.10
N VAL A 145 1.34 -8.01 -8.98
CA VAL A 145 1.17 -7.06 -7.88
C VAL A 145 -0.20 -6.37 -7.94
N LEU A 146 -0.65 -5.97 -9.13
CA LEU A 146 -1.92 -5.27 -9.28
C LEU A 146 -3.14 -6.19 -9.15
N ALA A 147 -2.97 -7.50 -9.39
CA ALA A 147 -4.01 -8.51 -9.20
C ALA A 147 -4.33 -8.77 -7.72
N ASP A 148 -3.38 -8.54 -6.81
CA ASP A 148 -3.56 -8.75 -5.37
C ASP A 148 -3.92 -7.44 -4.64
N ALA A 149 -5.20 -7.27 -4.33
CA ALA A 149 -5.71 -6.10 -3.61
C ALA A 149 -5.08 -5.92 -2.21
N ALA A 150 -4.51 -6.96 -1.59
CA ALA A 150 -3.88 -6.86 -0.28
C ALA A 150 -2.48 -6.23 -0.33
N THR A 151 -1.80 -6.32 -1.46
CA THR A 151 -0.41 -5.88 -1.66
C THR A 151 -0.25 -4.82 -2.75
N ARG A 152 -1.38 -4.41 -3.37
CA ARG A 152 -1.42 -3.38 -4.41
C ARG A 152 -0.89 -2.04 -3.89
N PRO A 153 0.23 -1.52 -4.45
CA PRO A 153 0.78 -0.24 -4.06
C PRO A 153 -0.14 0.90 -4.51
N ARG A 154 -0.02 2.04 -3.84
CA ARG A 154 -0.73 3.26 -4.25
C ARG A 154 -0.18 3.83 -5.56
N LEU A 155 1.13 3.66 -5.78
CA LEU A 155 1.81 4.08 -7.00
C LEU A 155 2.70 2.97 -7.55
N MET A 156 2.59 2.73 -8.85
CA MET A 156 3.49 1.85 -9.58
C MET A 156 4.12 2.59 -10.75
N ILE A 157 5.45 2.63 -10.77
CA ILE A 157 6.25 3.27 -11.82
C ILE A 157 7.03 2.17 -12.56
N ALA A 158 6.81 2.09 -13.87
CA ALA A 158 7.60 1.29 -14.78
C ALA A 158 8.67 2.16 -15.44
N VAL A 159 9.91 1.70 -15.47
CA VAL A 159 11.03 2.36 -16.15
C VAL A 159 11.44 1.48 -17.34
N SER A 160 11.61 2.05 -18.53
CA SER A 160 12.00 1.27 -19.71
C SER A 160 12.85 2.06 -20.69
N ALA A 161 13.78 1.39 -21.36
CA ALA A 161 14.47 1.95 -22.53
C ALA A 161 13.57 2.02 -23.77
N LYS A 162 12.47 1.24 -23.80
CA LYS A 162 11.52 1.18 -24.91
C LYS A 162 10.42 2.23 -24.76
N THR A 163 9.92 2.70 -25.89
CA THR A 163 8.73 3.54 -25.96
C THR A 163 7.48 2.73 -25.61
N ALA A 164 6.39 3.40 -25.22
CA ALA A 164 5.10 2.76 -24.98
C ALA A 164 4.61 1.93 -26.19
N LYS A 165 4.91 2.39 -27.41
CA LYS A 165 4.57 1.69 -28.65
C LYS A 165 5.32 0.38 -28.79
N GLU A 166 6.62 0.37 -28.52
CA GLU A 166 7.46 -0.83 -28.57
C GLU A 166 7.12 -1.79 -27.43
N LEU A 167 6.77 -1.27 -26.25
CA LEU A 167 6.30 -2.09 -25.13
C LEU A 167 5.01 -2.83 -25.43
N ALA A 168 4.10 -2.24 -26.21
CA ALA A 168 2.85 -2.88 -26.60
C ALA A 168 3.04 -4.21 -27.34
N GLU A 169 4.20 -4.42 -27.99
CA GLU A 169 4.56 -5.69 -28.65
C GLU A 169 4.89 -6.81 -27.65
N PHE A 170 5.35 -6.45 -26.45
CA PHE A 170 5.70 -7.38 -25.35
C PHE A 170 4.55 -7.52 -24.33
N GLY A 171 3.63 -6.57 -24.34
CA GLY A 171 2.42 -6.58 -23.54
C GLY A 171 2.02 -5.19 -23.10
N GLN A 172 0.71 -4.95 -22.97
CA GLN A 172 0.23 -3.68 -22.47
C GLN A 172 0.47 -3.58 -20.96
N LEU A 173 1.04 -2.44 -20.54
CA LEU A 173 1.05 -2.02 -19.15
C LEU A 173 -0.37 -1.57 -18.75
N PRO A 174 -0.85 -1.94 -17.56
CA PRO A 174 -2.11 -1.40 -17.03
C PRO A 174 -2.08 0.14 -17.00
N SER A 175 -3.20 0.78 -17.32
CA SER A 175 -3.30 2.24 -17.48
C SER A 175 -2.99 3.04 -16.20
N GLU A 176 -3.03 2.37 -15.05
CA GLU A 176 -2.68 2.92 -13.74
C GLU A 176 -1.17 2.96 -13.46
N VAL A 177 -0.36 2.33 -14.31
CA VAL A 177 1.10 2.31 -14.18
C VAL A 177 1.69 3.53 -14.89
N VAL A 178 2.49 4.29 -14.15
CA VAL A 178 3.24 5.42 -14.72
C VAL A 178 4.46 4.86 -15.45
N LEU A 179 4.55 5.09 -16.76
CA LEU A 179 5.72 4.72 -17.55
C LEU A 179 6.69 5.90 -17.66
N LEU A 180 7.95 5.69 -17.29
CA LEU A 180 9.06 6.61 -17.50
C LEU A 180 10.09 6.00 -18.44
N GLN A 181 10.57 6.79 -19.39
CA GLN A 181 11.52 6.32 -20.41
C GLN A 181 12.98 6.60 -19.97
N LYS A 182 13.89 5.67 -20.26
CA LYS A 182 15.34 5.88 -20.14
C LYS A 182 15.85 6.67 -21.38
N PRO A 183 16.79 7.63 -21.24
CA PRO A 183 17.49 8.01 -20.00
C PRO A 183 16.56 8.74 -19.03
N LEU A 184 16.65 8.36 -17.76
CA LEU A 184 15.72 8.85 -16.74
C LEU A 184 16.05 10.30 -16.35
N GLU A 185 15.16 11.22 -16.68
CA GLU A 185 15.28 12.61 -16.24
C GLU A 185 14.90 12.73 -14.75
N ARG A 186 15.82 13.30 -13.95
CA ARG A 186 15.65 13.50 -12.50
C ARG A 186 14.33 14.18 -12.16
N ASP A 187 14.03 15.31 -12.81
CA ASP A 187 12.86 16.13 -12.46
C ASP A 187 11.56 15.43 -12.83
N ALA A 188 11.54 14.69 -13.95
CA ALA A 188 10.40 13.88 -14.36
C ALA A 188 10.13 12.76 -13.35
N PHE A 189 11.17 12.09 -12.86
CA PHE A 189 11.05 11.02 -11.87
C PHE A 189 10.55 11.54 -10.51
N ILE A 190 11.13 12.64 -10.02
CA ILE A 190 10.72 13.26 -8.76
C ILE A 190 9.26 13.70 -8.84
N LYS A 191 8.87 14.34 -9.96
CA LYS A 191 7.49 14.76 -10.19
C LYS A 191 6.53 13.58 -10.21
N ALA A 192 6.91 12.47 -10.85
CA ALA A 192 6.10 11.26 -10.87
C ALA A 192 5.89 10.67 -9.47
N LEU A 193 6.92 10.66 -8.62
CA LEU A 193 6.81 10.19 -7.24
C LEU A 193 5.93 11.09 -6.36
N GLN A 194 5.94 12.41 -6.59
CA GLN A 194 5.19 13.39 -5.82
C GLN A 194 3.74 13.56 -6.29
N ALA A 195 3.42 13.17 -7.53
CA ALA A 195 2.08 13.29 -8.10
C ALA A 195 1.10 12.20 -7.62
N ALA A 196 1.58 11.24 -6.81
CA ALA A 196 0.79 10.14 -6.28
C ALA A 196 -0.05 10.53 -5.07
#